data_AF-A0A0R3PH08-F1
#
_entry.id   AF-A0A0R3PH08-F1
#
_cell.length_a   1.000
_cell.length_b   1.000
_cell.length_c   1.000
_cell.angle_alpha   90.00
_cell.angle_beta   90.00
_cell.angle_gamma   90.00
#
_symmetry.space_group_name_H-M   'P 1'
#
loop_
_entity.id
_entity.type
_entity.pdbx_description
1 polymer ?
#
loop_
_entity_poly.entity_id
_entity_poly.type
_entity_poly.pdbx_seq_one_letter_code
_entity_poly.pdbx_strand_id
1 'polypeptide(L)'
;MKHEVGPMGSDHRSFNSIAADIVDIRVDDALGPDVRSTLLKNLHSAARAKDAMAPLPKSKNPTDATSRRKHQITYLANLAVAREEALQQQWAESKHMKRMGRQKYGF
;
A
#
# COMPACT_ATOMS: atom_id res chain seq x y z
N MET A 1 20.52 44.02 -2.78
CA MET A 1 20.02 42.69 -2.36
C MET A 1 21.19 41.87 -1.88
N LYS A 2 21.10 41.38 -0.65
CA LYS A 2 22.14 40.62 0.06
C LYS A 2 21.94 39.13 -0.27
N HIS A 3 22.96 38.50 -0.82
CA HIS A 3 22.94 37.07 -1.17
C HIS A 3 23.72 36.34 -0.07
N GLU A 4 23.01 35.56 0.74
CA GLU A 4 23.63 34.69 1.73
C GLU A 4 23.99 33.36 1.04
N VAL A 5 25.29 33.05 1.02
CA VAL A 5 25.83 31.82 0.43
C VAL A 5 26.09 30.85 1.58
N GLY A 6 25.27 29.81 1.70
CA GLY A 6 25.57 28.67 2.56
C GLY A 6 26.80 27.91 2.05
N PRO A 7 27.43 27.05 2.88
CA PRO A 7 28.68 26.34 2.53
C PRO A 7 28.56 25.39 1.33
N MET A 8 27.34 25.14 0.84
CA MET A 8 27.05 24.52 -0.45
C MET A 8 26.29 25.56 -1.27
N GLY A 9 27.05 26.33 -2.06
CA GLY A 9 26.59 27.52 -2.75
C GLY A 9 25.46 27.26 -3.76
N SER A 10 24.75 28.33 -4.07
CA SER A 10 23.72 28.39 -5.11
C SER A 10 24.27 27.97 -6.47
N ASP A 11 23.83 26.83 -6.99
CA ASP A 11 24.11 26.37 -8.36
C ASP A 11 23.43 27.30 -9.38
N HIS A 12 24.06 28.44 -9.66
CA HIS A 12 23.68 29.32 -10.76
C HIS A 12 24.23 28.75 -12.08
N ARG A 13 23.75 27.57 -12.48
CA ARG A 13 24.00 27.07 -13.82
C ARG A 13 23.31 27.99 -14.82
N SER A 14 24.09 28.57 -15.73
CA SER A 14 23.58 29.39 -16.83
C SER A 14 22.65 28.56 -17.71
N PHE A 15 21.59 29.17 -18.26
CA PHE A 15 20.71 28.49 -19.22
C PHE A 15 21.50 27.88 -20.40
N ASN A 16 22.61 28.51 -20.78
CA ASN A 16 23.52 28.00 -21.81
C ASN A 16 24.26 26.73 -21.37
N SER A 17 24.63 26.60 -20.08
CA SER A 17 25.23 25.36 -19.58
C SER A 17 24.21 24.23 -19.48
N ILE A 18 22.96 24.53 -19.14
CA ILE A 18 21.89 23.53 -19.11
C ILE A 18 21.57 23.05 -20.53
N ALA A 19 21.56 23.95 -21.52
CA ALA A 19 21.33 23.60 -22.91
C ALA A 19 22.47 22.75 -23.52
N ALA A 20 23.72 22.98 -23.09
CA ALA A 20 24.86 22.19 -23.54
C ALA A 20 24.83 20.73 -23.04
N ASP A 21 24.12 20.47 -21.94
CA ASP A 21 23.96 19.14 -21.35
C ASP A 21 22.79 18.35 -21.98
N ILE A 22 22.00 18.96 -22.88
CA ILE A 22 20.89 18.28 -23.56
C ILE A 22 21.44 17.44 -24.70
N VAL A 23 21.39 16.12 -24.53
CA VAL A 23 21.76 15.14 -25.56
C VAL A 23 20.48 14.56 -26.16
N ASP A 24 20.31 14.75 -27.48
CA ASP A 24 19.26 14.06 -28.23
C ASP A 24 19.69 12.62 -28.50
N ILE A 25 18.86 11.66 -28.11
CA ILE A 25 19.15 10.22 -28.20
C ILE A 25 18.06 9.58 -29.05
N ARG A 26 18.45 8.98 -30.18
CA ARG A 26 17.54 8.17 -30.98
C ARG A 26 17.24 6.87 -30.22
N VAL A 27 15.94 6.57 -30.08
CA VAL A 27 15.45 5.39 -29.36
C VAL A 27 16.04 4.10 -29.93
N ASP A 28 16.18 4.01 -31.25
CA ASP A 28 16.73 2.83 -31.92
C ASP A 28 18.22 2.60 -31.60
N ASP A 29 19.00 3.67 -31.39
CA ASP A 29 20.41 3.57 -30.99
C ASP A 29 20.57 3.12 -29.54
N ALA A 30 19.62 3.51 -28.66
CA ALA A 30 19.63 3.17 -27.24
C ALA A 30 19.12 1.75 -26.95
N LEU A 31 18.22 1.21 -27.79
CA LEU A 31 17.61 -0.11 -27.61
C LEU A 31 18.46 -1.27 -28.15
N GLY A 32 19.57 -0.95 -28.83
CA GLY A 32 20.50 -1.91 -29.39
C GLY A 32 20.01 -2.58 -30.68
N PRO A 33 20.75 -3.58 -31.21
CA PRO A 33 20.54 -4.12 -32.56
C PRO A 33 19.22 -4.88 -32.76
N ASP A 34 18.52 -5.26 -31.68
CA ASP A 34 17.23 -5.96 -31.74
C ASP A 34 16.16 -5.22 -30.92
N VAL A 35 15.76 -4.06 -31.46
CA VAL A 35 14.73 -3.17 -30.91
C VAL A 35 13.45 -3.92 -30.58
N ARG A 36 13.04 -4.84 -31.46
CA ARG A 36 11.78 -5.57 -31.34
C ARG A 36 11.79 -6.53 -30.17
N SER A 37 12.84 -7.32 -29.97
CA SER A 37 12.90 -8.24 -28.83
C SER A 37 13.05 -7.49 -27.50
N THR A 38 13.79 -6.38 -27.48
CA THR A 38 13.93 -5.52 -26.29
C THR A 38 12.59 -4.90 -25.89
N LEU A 39 11.80 -4.42 -26.86
CA LEU A 39 10.47 -3.87 -26.58
C LEU A 39 9.51 -4.94 -26.04
N LEU A 40 9.53 -6.15 -26.62
CA LEU A 40 8.67 -7.25 -26.21
C LEU A 40 9.01 -7.82 -24.83
N LYS A 41 10.29 -7.81 -24.41
CA LYS A 41 10.70 -8.23 -23.05
C LYS A 41 10.04 -7.37 -21.95
N ASN A 42 9.82 -6.09 -22.22
CA ASN A 42 9.20 -5.15 -21.29
C ASN A 42 7.66 -5.14 -21.35
N LEU A 43 7.07 -5.80 -22.35
CA LEU A 43 5.61 -5.83 -22.55
C LEU A 43 4.91 -6.89 -21.70
N HIS A 44 5.65 -7.86 -21.13
CA HIS A 44 5.02 -8.97 -20.41
C HIS A 44 4.24 -8.49 -19.18
N SER A 45 2.96 -8.84 -19.11
CA SER A 45 2.01 -8.42 -18.08
C SER A 45 2.47 -8.73 -16.65
N ALA A 46 3.33 -9.75 -16.46
CA ALA A 46 3.86 -10.08 -15.14
C ALA A 46 4.83 -9.04 -14.59
N ALA A 47 5.61 -8.35 -15.43
CA ALA A 47 6.48 -7.25 -14.97
C ALA A 47 5.65 -6.04 -14.54
N ARG A 48 4.63 -5.69 -15.33
CA ARG A 48 3.67 -4.62 -14.99
C ARG A 48 2.83 -4.92 -13.76
N ALA A 49 2.43 -6.19 -13.57
CA ALA A 49 1.71 -6.62 -12.37
C ALA A 49 2.59 -6.51 -11.12
N LYS A 50 3.90 -6.79 -11.22
CA LYS A 50 4.85 -6.60 -10.11
C LYS A 50 5.05 -5.11 -9.77
N ASP A 51 5.12 -4.24 -10.78
CA ASP A 51 5.20 -2.79 -10.56
C ASP A 51 3.90 -2.23 -9.98
N ALA A 52 2.73 -2.74 -10.40
CA ALA A 52 1.43 -2.38 -9.84
C ALA A 52 1.22 -2.90 -8.41
N MET A 53 1.98 -3.94 -8.00
CA MET A 53 2.02 -4.45 -6.63
C MET A 53 3.11 -3.79 -5.77
N ALA A 54 3.88 -2.84 -6.32
CA ALA A 54 4.79 -2.05 -5.51
C ALA A 54 4.00 -1.33 -4.40
N PRO A 55 4.50 -1.29 -3.15
CA PRO A 55 3.81 -0.61 -2.07
C PRO A 55 3.55 0.85 -2.44
N LEU A 56 2.28 1.22 -2.62
CA LEU A 56 1.92 2.61 -2.89
C LEU A 56 2.42 3.48 -1.72
N PRO A 57 3.03 4.65 -2.00
CA PRO A 57 3.44 5.57 -0.96
C PRO A 57 2.22 5.91 -0.11
N LYS A 58 2.32 5.71 1.21
CA LYS A 58 1.24 5.99 2.16
C LYS A 58 0.85 7.46 1.99
N SER A 59 -0.35 7.72 1.46
CA SER A 59 -0.83 9.09 1.30
C SER A 59 -0.88 9.75 2.68
N LYS A 60 -0.22 10.91 2.77
CA LYS A 60 -0.15 11.71 4.00
C LYS A 60 -1.39 12.60 4.17
N ASN A 61 -2.47 12.28 3.47
CA ASN A 61 -3.69 13.07 3.47
C ASN A 61 -4.52 12.74 4.71
N PRO A 62 -4.95 13.73 5.50
CA PRO A 62 -5.72 13.50 6.73
C PRO A 62 -7.09 12.85 6.46
N THR A 63 -7.64 13.03 5.26
CA THR A 63 -8.86 12.36 4.78
C THR A 63 -8.70 10.84 4.71
N ASP A 64 -7.53 10.36 4.31
CA ASP A 64 -7.25 8.93 4.10
C ASP A 64 -7.00 8.21 5.44
N ALA A 65 -6.50 8.93 6.46
CA ALA A 65 -6.42 8.41 7.82
C ALA A 65 -7.82 8.19 8.42
N THR A 66 -8.75 9.12 8.18
CA THR A 66 -10.13 9.02 8.66
C THR A 66 -10.88 7.88 7.95
N SER A 67 -10.70 7.76 6.63
CA SER A 67 -11.28 6.67 5.83
C SER A 67 -10.80 5.29 6.33
N ARG A 68 -9.49 5.11 6.53
CA ARG A 68 -8.92 3.86 7.07
C ARG A 68 -9.45 3.52 8.46
N ARG A 69 -9.57 4.52 9.35
CA ARG A 69 -10.11 4.31 10.70
C ARG A 69 -11.58 3.89 10.65
N LYS A 70 -12.40 4.55 9.83
CA LYS A 70 -13.81 4.16 9.63
C LYS A 70 -13.92 2.73 9.13
N HIS A 71 -13.14 2.38 8.11
CA HIS A 71 -13.09 1.02 7.57
C HIS A 71 -12.73 -0.03 8.65
N GLN A 72 -11.71 0.24 9.47
CA GLN A 72 -11.32 -0.65 10.57
C GLN A 72 -12.46 -0.84 11.59
N ILE A 73 -13.12 0.24 11.99
CA ILE A 73 -14.24 0.19 12.94
C ILE A 73 -15.39 -0.65 12.35
N THR A 74 -15.76 -0.40 11.09
CA THR A 74 -16.81 -1.15 10.40
C THR A 74 -16.46 -2.64 10.28
N TYR A 75 -15.21 -2.96 9.92
CA TYR A 75 -14.75 -4.34 9.83
C TYR A 75 -14.85 -5.05 11.17
N LEU A 76 -14.39 -4.42 12.26
CA LEU A 76 -14.47 -4.99 13.60
C LEU A 76 -15.93 -5.20 14.06
N ALA A 77 -16.83 -4.28 13.73
CA ALA A 77 -18.25 -4.43 14.03
C ALA A 77 -18.84 -5.64 13.30
N ASN A 78 -18.60 -5.77 11.99
CA ASN A 78 -19.07 -6.91 11.20
C ASN A 78 -18.48 -8.23 11.71
N LEU A 79 -17.20 -8.23 12.09
CA LEU A 79 -16.54 -9.40 12.67
C LEU A 79 -17.15 -9.78 14.03
N ALA A 80 -17.52 -8.80 14.86
CA ALA A 80 -18.17 -9.04 16.13
C ALA A 80 -19.56 -9.64 15.94
N VAL A 81 -20.38 -9.08 15.04
CA VAL A 81 -21.71 -9.60 14.70
C VAL A 81 -21.62 -11.03 14.17
N ALA A 82 -20.69 -11.31 13.25
CA ALA A 82 -20.49 -12.66 12.73
C ALA A 82 -20.06 -13.67 13.81
N ARG A 83 -19.42 -13.21 14.89
CA ARG A 83 -19.02 -14.06 16.03
C ARG A 83 -20.07 -14.15 17.12
N GLU A 84 -21.06 -13.26 17.13
CA GLU A 84 -22.11 -13.19 18.16
C GLU A 84 -22.92 -14.48 18.23
N GLU A 85 -23.31 -15.03 17.08
CA GLU A 85 -24.07 -16.29 16.99
C GLU A 85 -23.31 -17.45 17.63
N ALA A 86 -22.01 -17.59 17.33
CA ALA A 86 -21.16 -18.63 17.88
C ALA A 86 -20.97 -18.46 19.40
N LEU A 87 -20.80 -17.22 19.86
CA LEU A 87 -20.68 -16.91 21.29
C LEU A 87 -21.98 -17.24 22.04
N GLN A 88 -23.13 -16.92 21.44
CA GLN A 88 -24.45 -17.19 22.01
C GLN A 88 -24.70 -18.70 22.13
N GLN A 89 -24.28 -19.49 21.15
CA GLN A 89 -24.33 -20.96 21.22
C GLN A 89 -23.46 -21.48 22.36
N GLN A 90 -22.21 -21.00 22.50
CA GLN A 90 -21.32 -21.40 23.60
C GLN A 90 -21.89 -21.05 24.98
N TRP A 91 -22.54 -19.89 25.12
CA TRP A 91 -23.21 -19.50 26.35
C TRP A 91 -24.43 -20.35 26.65
N ALA A 92 -25.24 -20.66 25.64
CA ALA A 92 -26.37 -21.56 25.78
C ALA A 92 -25.92 -22.97 26.19
N GLU A 93 -24.85 -23.48 25.58
CA GLU A 93 -24.25 -24.78 25.92
C GLU A 93 -23.69 -24.78 27.34
N SER A 94 -22.89 -23.77 27.73
CA SER A 94 -22.38 -23.66 29.11
C SER A 94 -23.50 -23.59 30.14
N LYS A 95 -24.57 -22.85 29.85
CA LYS A 95 -25.76 -22.78 30.72
C LYS A 95 -26.46 -24.14 30.82
N HIS A 96 -26.59 -24.85 29.70
CA HIS A 96 -27.16 -26.20 29.67
C HIS A 96 -26.30 -27.20 30.45
N MET A 97 -24.98 -27.22 30.23
CA MET A 97 -24.04 -28.07 30.95
C MET A 97 -24.08 -27.80 32.45
N LYS A 98 -24.16 -26.54 32.88
CA LYS A 98 -24.31 -26.19 34.30
C LYS A 98 -25.62 -26.73 34.89
N ARG A 99 -26.72 -26.70 34.14
CA ARG A 99 -28.00 -27.29 34.55
C ARG A 99 -27.91 -28.81 34.66
N MET A 100 -27.32 -29.48 33.67
CA MET A 100 -27.12 -30.93 33.66
C MET A 100 -26.20 -31.37 34.81
N GLY A 101 -25.12 -30.63 35.09
CA GLY A 101 -24.23 -30.90 36.22
C GLY A 101 -24.96 -30.83 37.56
N ARG A 102 -25.78 -29.78 37.78
CA ARG A 102 -26.62 -29.66 38.97
C ARG A 102 -27.67 -30.78 39.08
N GLN A 103 -28.26 -31.23 37.97
CA GLN A 103 -29.19 -32.37 37.98
C GLN A 103 -28.47 -33.68 38.31
N LYS A 104 -27.27 -33.87 37.77
CA LYS A 104 -26.49 -35.10 37.93
C LYS A 104 -25.87 -35.23 39.32
N TYR A 105 -25.45 -34.12 39.92
CA TYR A 105 -24.67 -34.13 41.17
C TYR A 105 -25.32 -33.36 42.33
N GLY A 106 -26.39 -32.61 42.11
CA GLY A 106 -27.27 -32.09 43.17
C GLY A 106 -26.72 -30.96 44.04
N PHE A 107 -25.50 -30.49 43.81
CA PHE A 107 -24.87 -29.34 44.49
C PHE A 107 -24.62 -28.17 43.52
#